data_AF-A0A948JGJ1-F1
#
_entry.id   AF-A0A948JGJ1-F1
#
_cell.length_a   1.000
_cell.length_b   1.000
_cell.length_c   1.000
_cell.angle_alpha   90.00
_cell.angle_beta   90.00
_cell.angle_gamma   90.00
#
_symmetry.space_group_name_H-M   'P 1'
#
loop_
_entity.id
_entity.type
_entity.pdbx_description
1 polymer ?
#
loop_
_entity_poly.entity_id
_entity_poly.type
_entity_poly.pdbx_seq_one_letter_code
_entity_poly.pdbx_strand_id
1 'polypeptide(L)'
;MANTITLSAEEIQSGLDRVRFAEMLIEQLPENHDGRNTWLMNYGIRDTTKHIRAIDNVKRENDGLSPRELIWCDKTKCLESVI
;
A
#
# COMPACT_ATOMS: atom_id res chain seq x y z
N MET A 1 20.29 -19.90 2.86
CA MET A 1 20.21 -19.36 4.24
C MET A 1 19.05 -18.39 4.27
N ALA A 2 18.12 -18.53 5.21
CA ALA A 2 16.99 -17.61 5.32
C ALA A 2 17.45 -16.32 6.02
N ASN A 3 17.11 -15.15 5.47
CA ASN A 3 17.33 -13.88 6.15
C ASN A 3 16.29 -13.73 7.27
N THR A 4 16.72 -14.01 8.50
CA THR A 4 15.88 -13.79 9.68
C THR A 4 15.99 -12.32 10.07
N ILE A 5 14.89 -11.57 9.92
CA ILE A 5 14.80 -10.20 10.41
C ILE A 5 14.56 -10.25 11.92
N THR A 6 15.48 -9.70 12.70
CA THR A 6 15.33 -9.55 14.16
C THR A 6 14.75 -8.18 14.50
N LEU A 7 13.85 -8.16 15.49
CA LEU A 7 13.27 -6.93 16.04
C LEU A 7 14.17 -6.39 17.16
N SER A 8 14.22 -5.08 17.29
CA SER A 8 14.83 -4.37 18.42
C SER A 8 13.96 -4.48 19.68
N ALA A 9 14.54 -4.13 20.84
CA ALA A 9 13.83 -4.17 22.11
C ALA A 9 12.63 -3.20 22.13
N GLU A 10 12.79 -2.03 21.50
CA GLU A 10 11.78 -0.99 21.38
C GLU A 10 10.62 -1.45 20.49
N GLU A 11 10.92 -2.10 19.37
CA GLU A 11 9.91 -2.68 18.47
C GLU A 11 9.08 -3.75 19.21
N ILE A 12 9.74 -4.65 19.94
CA ILE A 12 9.08 -5.69 20.75
C ILE A 12 8.19 -5.05 21.82
N GLN A 13 8.70 -4.07 22.56
CA GLN A 13 7.96 -3.38 23.61
C GLN A 13 6.73 -2.64 23.07
N SER A 14 6.84 -2.02 21.89
CA SER A 14 5.75 -1.26 21.28
C SER A 14 4.58 -2.14 20.81
N GLY A 15 4.83 -3.43 20.55
CA GLY A 15 3.85 -4.33 19.93
C GLY A 15 3.48 -3.95 18.49
N LEU A 16 4.22 -3.03 17.86
CA LEU A 16 4.05 -2.62 16.48
C LEU A 16 5.02 -3.40 15.59
N ASP A 17 4.49 -4.02 14.54
CA ASP A 17 5.33 -4.45 13.43
C ASP A 17 5.69 -3.25 12.53
N ARG A 18 6.74 -3.40 11.73
CA ARG A 18 7.27 -2.33 10.88
C ARG A 18 6.27 -1.81 9.85
N VAL A 19 5.37 -2.66 9.35
CA VAL A 19 4.35 -2.26 8.37
C VAL A 19 3.31 -1.39 9.05
N ARG A 20 2.85 -1.76 10.26
CA ARG A 20 1.93 -0.94 11.06
C ARG A 20 2.54 0.40 11.42
N PHE A 21 3.84 0.43 11.77
CA PHE A 21 4.53 1.67 12.06
C PHE A 21 4.64 2.57 10.81
N ALA A 22 5.01 2.00 9.66
CA ALA A 22 5.05 2.74 8.39
C ALA A 22 3.66 3.26 7.97
N GLU A 23 2.61 2.44 8.11
CA GLU A 23 1.23 2.86 7.78
C GLU A 23 0.81 4.06 8.64
N MET A 24 1.15 4.08 9.93
CA MET A 24 0.88 5.24 10.80
C MET A 24 1.61 6.52 10.37
N LEU A 25 2.79 6.42 9.76
CA LEU A 25 3.51 7.58 9.22
C LEU A 25 2.89 8.03 7.89
N ILE A 26 2.52 7.08 7.03
CA ILE A 26 1.87 7.35 5.74
C ILE A 26 0.49 7.98 5.93
N GLU A 27 -0.27 7.57 6.95
CA GLU A 27 -1.58 8.14 7.28
C GLU A 27 -1.50 9.62 7.70
N GLN A 28 -0.34 10.12 8.15
CA GLN A 28 -0.13 11.54 8.48
C GLN A 28 0.06 12.41 7.24
N LEU A 29 0.34 11.80 6.07
CA LEU A 29 0.41 12.54 4.83
C LEU A 29 -1.01 12.99 4.41
N PRO A 30 -1.13 14.14 3.72
CA PRO A 30 -2.40 14.59 3.14
C PRO A 30 -3.05 13.52 2.26
N GLU A 31 -4.38 13.46 2.23
CA GLU A 31 -5.11 12.47 1.43
C GLU A 31 -4.83 12.56 -0.08
N ASN A 32 -4.48 13.76 -0.55
CA ASN A 32 -4.12 14.06 -1.93
C ASN A 32 -2.62 13.89 -2.21
N HIS A 33 -1.83 13.37 -1.26
CA HIS A 33 -0.42 13.09 -1.49
C HIS A 33 -0.27 11.86 -2.39
N ASP A 34 0.37 12.02 -3.56
CA ASP A 34 0.50 10.96 -4.58
C ASP A 34 1.04 9.64 -4.02
N GLY A 35 2.09 9.72 -3.20
CA GLY A 35 2.71 8.53 -2.60
C GLY A 35 1.87 7.84 -1.52
N ARG A 36 0.89 8.53 -0.90
CA ARG A 36 0.11 7.99 0.23
C ARG A 36 -0.80 6.88 -0.26
N ASN A 37 -1.63 7.18 -1.27
CA ASN A 37 -2.62 6.24 -1.76
C ASN A 37 -1.94 5.06 -2.45
N THR A 38 -0.85 5.29 -3.18
CA THR A 38 -0.03 4.22 -3.74
C THR A 38 0.52 3.31 -2.65
N TRP A 39 1.08 3.86 -1.57
CA TRP A 39 1.63 3.05 -0.51
C TRP A 39 0.55 2.24 0.21
N LEU A 40 -0.57 2.87 0.58
CA LEU A 40 -1.69 2.18 1.24
C LEU A 40 -2.22 1.05 0.35
N MET A 41 -2.45 1.32 -0.94
CA MET A 41 -2.93 0.32 -1.89
C MET A 41 -2.05 -0.94 -1.96
N ASN A 42 -0.74 -0.80 -1.84
CA ASN A 42 0.18 -1.92 -1.97
C ASN A 42 0.49 -2.60 -0.62
N TYR A 43 0.67 -1.83 0.45
CA TYR A 43 1.30 -2.32 1.68
C TYR A 43 0.43 -2.13 2.93
N GLY A 44 -0.58 -1.25 2.90
CA GLY A 44 -1.43 -1.02 4.06
C GLY A 44 -2.27 -2.25 4.42
N ILE A 45 -2.54 -2.43 5.70
CA ILE A 45 -3.25 -3.61 6.23
C ILE A 45 -4.52 -3.24 7.02
N ARG A 46 -4.71 -1.94 7.31
CA ARG A 46 -5.89 -1.43 8.03
C ARG A 46 -7.16 -1.49 7.19
N ASP A 47 -8.30 -1.40 7.86
CA ASP A 47 -9.61 -1.44 7.21
C ASP A 47 -9.85 -0.24 6.29
N THR A 48 -9.28 0.92 6.62
CA THR A 48 -9.22 2.11 5.74
C THR A 48 -8.59 1.77 4.40
N THR A 49 -7.45 1.08 4.42
CA THR A 49 -6.76 0.60 3.23
C THR A 49 -7.60 -0.43 2.45
N LYS A 50 -8.24 -1.38 3.14
CA LYS A 50 -9.15 -2.35 2.49
C LYS A 50 -10.32 -1.65 1.79
N HIS A 51 -10.85 -0.60 2.41
CA HIS A 51 -11.92 0.20 1.83
C HIS A 51 -11.47 0.95 0.56
N ILE A 52 -10.28 1.54 0.58
CA ILE A 52 -9.67 2.20 -0.59
C ILE A 52 -9.53 1.19 -1.75
N ARG A 53 -9.03 -0.02 -1.47
CA ARG A 53 -8.94 -1.11 -2.47
C ARG A 53 -10.31 -1.51 -3.02
N ALA A 54 -11.31 -1.64 -2.16
CA ALA A 54 -12.67 -2.01 -2.57
C ALA A 54 -13.28 -0.95 -3.51
N ILE A 55 -13.12 0.34 -3.18
CA ILE A 55 -13.59 1.44 -4.03
C ILE A 55 -12.87 1.43 -5.39
N ASP A 56 -11.56 1.23 -5.41
CA ASP A 56 -10.79 1.20 -6.66
C ASP A 56 -11.18 0.02 -7.56
N ASN A 57 -11.40 -1.16 -6.97
CA ASN A 57 -11.90 -2.31 -7.72
C ASN A 57 -13.26 -2.03 -8.37
N VAL A 58 -14.20 -1.41 -7.63
CA VAL A 58 -15.50 -1.02 -8.18
C VAL A 58 -15.34 -0.01 -9.33
N LYS A 59 -14.44 0.96 -9.21
CA LYS A 59 -14.16 1.91 -10.30
C LYS A 59 -13.63 1.19 -11.55
N ARG A 60 -12.66 0.29 -11.38
CA ARG A 60 -12.08 -0.50 -12.47
C ARG A 60 -13.12 -1.37 -13.17
N GLU A 61 -13.98 -2.05 -12.43
CA GLU A 61 -15.06 -2.86 -12.99
C GLU A 61 -16.01 -2.00 -13.84
N ASN A 62 -16.38 -0.80 -13.36
CA ASN A 62 -17.19 0.14 -14.13
C ASN A 62 -16.46 0.65 -15.40
N ASP A 63 -15.14 0.78 -15.35
CA ASP A 63 -14.29 1.17 -16.48
C ASP A 63 -13.96 -0.03 -17.41
N GLY A 64 -14.45 -1.24 -17.11
CA GLY A 64 -14.19 -2.46 -17.89
C GLY A 64 -12.78 -3.06 -17.71
N LEU A 65 -12.08 -2.71 -16.62
CA LEU A 65 -10.73 -3.17 -16.29
C LEU A 65 -10.77 -4.33 -15.27
N SER A 66 -9.88 -5.31 -15.43
CA SER A 66 -9.79 -6.49 -14.54
C SER A 66 -9.19 -6.12 -13.16
N PRO A 67 -9.74 -6.64 -12.03
CA PRO A 67 -9.28 -6.29 -10.67
C PRO A 67 -7.89 -6.78 -10.23
N ARG A 68 -6.96 -7.22 -11.11
CA ARG A 68 -5.74 -7.89 -10.63
C ARG A 68 -4.44 -7.72 -11.41
N GLU A 69 -4.28 -6.63 -12.14
CA GLU A 69 -2.97 -6.22 -12.63
C GLU A 69 -2.39 -5.18 -11.66
N LEU A 70 -1.50 -5.64 -10.77
CA LEU A 70 -0.55 -4.73 -10.14
C LEU A 70 0.45 -4.33 -11.22
N ILE A 71 0.31 -3.13 -11.78
CA ILE A 71 1.40 -2.19 -12.08
C ILE A 71 0.74 -0.85 -12.40
N TRP A 72 1.27 0.17 -11.74
CA TRP A 72 1.16 1.59 -12.02
C TRP A 72 0.80 1.90 -13.48
N CYS A 73 -0.44 2.33 -13.72
CA CYS A 73 -0.79 3.04 -14.94
C CYS A 73 -1.53 4.30 -14.54
N ASP A 74 -0.77 5.34 -14.18
CA ASP A 74 -1.26 6.69 -14.43
C ASP A 74 -1.52 6.79 -15.93
N LYS A 75 -2.62 7.45 -16.34
CA LYS A 75 -3.15 7.51 -17.71
C LYS A 75 -2.16 8.08 -18.75
N THR A 76 -0.92 8.37 -18.35
CA THR A 76 0.14 8.90 -19.20
C THR A 76 1.48 8.17 -19.11
N LYS A 77 1.72 7.23 -18.18
CA LYS A 77 3.05 6.60 -17.99
C LYS A 77 2.97 5.17 -17.43
N CYS A 78 2.52 4.22 -18.25
CA CYS A 78 2.94 2.83 -18.11
C CYS A 78 4.38 2.72 -18.69
N LEU A 79 5.41 2.94 -17.87
CA LEU A 79 6.80 2.64 -18.25
C LEU A 79 7.36 1.57 -17.31
N GLU A 80 7.49 0.38 -17.91
CA GLU A 80 8.39 -0.72 -17.61
C GLU A 80 8.32 -1.35 -16.21
N SER A 81 8.10 -2.67 -16.23
CA SER A 81 8.28 -3.59 -15.13
C SER A 81 9.63 -3.37 -14.44
N VAL A 82 9.62 -2.96 -13.17
CA VAL A 82 10.79 -3.04 -12.30
C VAL A 82 10.72 -4.38 -11.57
N ILE A 83 11.44 -5.34 -12.17
CA ILE A 83 11.95 -6.64 -11.66
C ILE A 83 10.92 -7.58 -11.01
#